data_AF-A0A3F3GT24-F1
#
_entry.id   AF-A0A3F3GT24-F1
#
_cell.length_a   1.000
_cell.length_b   1.000
_cell.length_c   1.000
_cell.angle_alpha   90.00
_cell.angle_beta   90.00
_cell.angle_gamma   90.00
#
_symmetry.space_group_name_H-M   'P 1'
#
loop_
_entity.id
_entity.type
_entity.pdbx_description
1 polymer ?
#
loop_
_entity_poly.entity_id
_entity_poly.type
_entity_poly.pdbx_seq_one_letter_code
_entity_poly.pdbx_strand_id
1 'polypeptide(L)'
;MDALKYIEALLHESPDTVMGSIMSEYQFPDIPTIGDACDIVRSTQNQHDIHLINQVQPMFYNYQEHRLVNREDVLWLLDYLAQKGQ
;
A
#
# COMPACT_ATOMS: atom_id res chain seq x y z
N MET A 1 10.34 -5.61 -15.26
CA MET A 1 10.06 -5.12 -13.91
C MET A 1 11.36 -5.17 -13.12
N ASP A 2 11.85 -4.04 -12.64
CA ASP A 2 12.99 -4.02 -11.73
C ASP A 2 12.45 -4.08 -10.29
N ALA A 3 12.10 -5.27 -9.82
CA ALA A 3 11.64 -5.46 -8.45
C ALA A 3 12.76 -5.19 -7.42
N LEU A 4 14.02 -5.33 -7.84
CA LEU A 4 15.18 -5.12 -6.98
C LEU A 4 15.27 -3.66 -6.53
N LYS A 5 15.00 -2.68 -7.41
CA LYS A 5 15.00 -1.25 -7.03
C LYS A 5 14.04 -0.94 -5.87
N TYR A 6 12.87 -1.59 -5.82
CA TYR A 6 11.89 -1.36 -4.76
C TYR A 6 12.26 -2.09 -3.47
N ILE A 7 12.86 -3.28 -3.58
CA ILE A 7 13.39 -4.01 -2.44
C ILE A 7 14.55 -3.23 -1.80
N GLU A 8 15.39 -2.58 -2.60
CA GLU A 8 16.43 -1.69 -2.13
C GLU A 8 15.86 -0.41 -1.49
N ALA A 9 14.85 0.22 -2.13
CA ALA A 9 14.19 1.39 -1.57
C ALA A 9 13.57 1.14 -0.17
N LEU A 10 13.07 -0.07 0.09
CA LEU A 10 12.56 -0.49 1.41
C LEU A 10 13.62 -0.48 2.54
N LEU A 11 14.92 -0.38 2.21
CA LEU A 11 15.98 -0.24 3.20
C LEU A 11 16.14 1.21 3.68
N HIS A 12 15.63 2.17 2.93
CA HIS A 12 15.86 3.60 3.14
C HIS A 12 14.58 4.41 3.30
N GLU A 13 13.47 3.93 2.75
CA GLU A 13 12.18 4.62 2.73
C GLU A 13 11.09 3.85 3.46
N SER A 14 10.00 4.54 3.79
CA SER A 14 8.84 3.91 4.41
C SER A 14 8.11 3.01 3.39
N PRO A 15 7.43 1.96 3.85
CA PRO A 15 6.61 1.13 2.97
C PRO A 15 5.56 1.92 2.19
N ASP A 16 4.97 2.96 2.79
CA ASP A 16 3.98 3.83 2.16
C ASP A 16 4.57 4.60 0.97
N THR A 17 5.77 5.17 1.12
CA THR A 17 6.47 5.87 0.03
C THR A 17 6.85 4.93 -1.11
N VAL A 18 7.40 3.76 -0.77
CA VAL A 18 7.78 2.75 -1.78
C VAL A 18 6.55 2.27 -2.52
N MET A 19 5.45 2.02 -1.80
CA MET A 19 4.17 1.63 -2.40
C MET A 19 3.65 2.71 -3.36
N GLY A 20 3.73 3.99 -3.00
CA GLY A 20 3.37 5.09 -3.90
C GLY A 20 4.18 5.08 -5.19
N SER A 21 5.47 4.78 -5.11
CA SER A 21 6.34 4.66 -6.29
C SER A 21 5.93 3.48 -7.19
N ILE A 22 5.57 2.33 -6.60
CA ILE A 22 5.07 1.17 -7.34
C ILE A 22 3.72 1.48 -7.98
N MET A 23 2.75 1.99 -7.20
CA MET A 23 1.41 2.33 -7.67
C MET A 23 1.46 3.32 -8.83
N SER A 24 2.29 4.36 -8.73
CA SER A 24 2.48 5.35 -9.80
C SER A 24 3.03 4.73 -11.09
N GLU A 25 4.07 3.88 -11.00
CA GLU A 25 4.66 3.21 -12.16
C GLU A 25 3.67 2.26 -12.86
N TYR A 26 2.77 1.64 -12.08
CA TYR A 26 1.77 0.71 -12.58
C TYR A 26 0.38 1.35 -12.82
N GLN A 27 0.30 2.69 -12.83
CA GLN A 27 -0.93 3.45 -13.11
C GLN A 27 -2.09 3.11 -12.17
N PHE A 28 -1.79 2.96 -10.87
CA PHE A 28 -2.74 2.68 -9.79
C PHE A 28 -3.63 1.46 -10.07
N PRO A 29 -3.02 0.26 -10.12
CA PRO A 29 -3.77 -0.96 -10.36
C PRO A 29 -4.73 -1.24 -9.20
N ASP A 30 -5.87 -1.88 -9.49
CA ASP A 30 -6.78 -2.34 -8.45
C ASP A 30 -6.13 -3.46 -7.61
N ILE A 31 -6.00 -3.19 -6.31
CA ILE A 31 -5.47 -4.11 -5.30
C ILE A 31 -6.60 -4.54 -4.35
N PRO A 32 -6.81 -5.84 -4.13
CA PRO A 32 -7.93 -6.35 -3.33
C PRO A 32 -7.86 -6.10 -1.81
N THR A 33 -6.72 -5.64 -1.28
CA THR A 33 -6.48 -5.58 0.17
C THR A 33 -5.96 -4.24 0.67
N ILE A 34 -5.51 -3.38 -0.25
CA ILE A 34 -4.88 -2.09 0.02
C ILE A 34 -5.57 -1.05 -0.82
N GLY A 35 -5.89 0.09 -0.22
CA GLY A 35 -6.56 1.19 -0.89
C GLY A 35 -6.02 2.54 -0.46
N ASP A 36 -6.48 3.57 -1.15
CA ASP A 36 -6.28 4.95 -0.75
C ASP A 36 -6.88 5.18 0.64
N ALA A 37 -6.08 5.72 1.56
CA ALA A 37 -6.47 5.87 2.95
C ALA A 37 -7.64 6.86 3.14
N CYS A 38 -7.75 7.89 2.29
CA CYS A 38 -8.85 8.84 2.34
C CYS A 38 -10.16 8.20 1.91
N ASP A 39 -10.13 7.35 0.88
CA ASP A 39 -11.30 6.60 0.42
C ASP A 39 -11.76 5.58 1.46
N ILE A 40 -10.83 4.93 2.14
CA ILE A 40 -11.13 4.02 3.25
C ILE A 40 -11.82 4.76 4.39
N VAL A 41 -11.31 5.92 4.83
CA VAL A 41 -11.94 6.73 5.89
C VAL A 41 -13.38 7.13 5.54
N ARG A 42 -13.66 7.42 4.26
CA ARG A 42 -15.00 7.80 3.80
C ARG A 42 -15.98 6.64 3.73
N SER A 43 -15.49 5.42 3.57
CA SER A 43 -16.32 4.24 3.29
C SER A 43 -16.45 3.26 4.47
N THR A 44 -15.48 3.23 5.37
CA THR A 44 -15.46 2.31 6.52
C THR A 44 -16.31 2.83 7.69
N GLN A 45 -16.82 1.89 8.51
CA GLN A 45 -17.39 2.18 9.83
C GLN A 45 -16.41 1.82 10.97
N ASN A 46 -15.25 1.27 10.64
CA ASN A 46 -14.26 0.85 11.63
C ASN A 46 -13.59 2.07 12.28
N GLN A 47 -13.93 2.32 13.55
CA GLN A 47 -13.38 3.44 14.32
C GLN A 47 -11.87 3.32 14.55
N HIS A 48 -11.33 2.09 14.61
CA HIS A 48 -9.90 1.88 14.72
C HIS A 48 -9.18 2.43 13.47
N ASP A 49 -9.64 2.04 12.29
CA ASP A 49 -9.06 2.47 11.02
C ASP A 49 -9.16 3.99 10.87
N ILE A 50 -10.34 4.55 11.14
CA ILE A 50 -10.57 6.01 11.07
C ILE A 50 -9.61 6.74 12.02
N HIS A 51 -9.44 6.27 13.25
CA HIS A 51 -8.55 6.89 14.21
C HIS A 51 -7.08 6.81 13.76
N LEU A 52 -6.63 5.63 13.36
CA LEU A 52 -5.25 5.38 12.96
C LEU A 52 -4.89 6.16 11.70
N ILE A 53 -5.75 6.15 10.67
CA ILE A 53 -5.54 6.90 9.44
C ILE A 53 -5.54 8.40 9.74
N ASN A 54 -6.46 8.91 10.55
CA ASN A 54 -6.48 10.33 10.89
C ASN A 54 -5.24 10.79 11.67
N GLN A 55 -4.68 9.91 12.51
CA GLN A 55 -3.47 10.20 13.28
C GLN A 55 -2.21 10.20 12.41
N VAL A 56 -2.06 9.23 11.52
CA VAL A 56 -0.82 8.99 10.77
C VAL A 56 -0.81 9.67 9.41
N GLN A 57 -2.00 9.89 8.82
CA GLN A 57 -2.20 10.42 7.47
C GLN A 57 -1.39 9.66 6.40
N PRO A 58 -1.47 8.31 6.33
CA PRO A 58 -0.79 7.54 5.28
C PRO A 58 -1.45 7.76 3.91
N MET A 59 -0.74 7.47 2.82
CA MET A 59 -1.33 7.45 1.49
C MET A 59 -2.12 6.16 1.25
N PHE A 60 -1.57 5.02 1.65
CA PHE A 60 -2.17 3.70 1.49
C PHE A 60 -2.45 3.03 2.83
N TYR A 61 -3.48 2.19 2.86
CA TYR A 61 -3.87 1.47 4.06
C TYR A 61 -4.34 0.06 3.75
N ASN A 62 -3.90 -0.91 4.56
CA ASN A 62 -4.36 -2.29 4.46
C ASN A 62 -5.68 -2.43 5.24
N TYR A 63 -6.79 -2.27 4.54
CA TYR A 63 -8.13 -2.31 5.12
C TYR A 63 -8.60 -3.73 5.43
N GLN A 64 -7.93 -4.75 4.89
CA GLN A 64 -8.22 -6.15 5.24
C GLN A 64 -7.63 -6.50 6.61
N GLU A 65 -6.41 -6.05 6.91
CA GLU A 65 -5.72 -6.32 8.17
C GLU A 65 -5.86 -5.19 9.21
N HIS A 66 -6.59 -4.12 8.87
CA HIS A 66 -6.85 -2.98 9.76
C HIS A 66 -5.56 -2.37 10.33
N ARG A 67 -4.56 -2.14 9.46
CA ARG A 67 -3.26 -1.57 9.83
C ARG A 67 -2.62 -0.76 8.70
N LEU A 68 -1.62 0.05 9.07
CA LEU A 68 -0.75 0.73 8.10
C LEU A 68 -0.05 -0.30 7.21
N VAL A 69 0.27 0.12 5.98
CA VAL A 69 1.06 -0.68 5.07
C VAL A 69 2.47 -0.93 5.63
N ASN A 70 2.98 -2.13 5.43
CA ASN A 70 4.28 -2.56 5.93
C ASN A 70 5.13 -3.14 4.79
N ARG A 71 6.33 -3.62 5.14
CA ARG A 71 7.26 -4.22 4.17
C ARG A 71 6.67 -5.43 3.45
N GLU A 72 5.90 -6.27 4.14
CA GLU A 72 5.31 -7.47 3.56
C GLU A 72 4.26 -7.13 2.52
N ASP A 73 3.46 -6.08 2.75
CA ASP A 73 2.48 -5.59 1.78
C ASP A 73 3.15 -5.12 0.48
N VAL A 74 4.30 -4.46 0.58
CA VAL A 74 5.10 -4.04 -0.59
C VAL A 74 5.63 -5.25 -1.35
N LEU A 75 6.19 -6.24 -0.65
CA LEU A 75 6.69 -7.47 -1.28
C LEU A 75 5.57 -8.25 -1.96
N TRP A 76 4.42 -8.35 -1.29
CA TRP A 76 3.23 -8.98 -1.84
C TRP A 76 2.71 -8.25 -3.09
N LEU A 77 2.70 -6.90 -3.06
CA LEU A 77 2.31 -6.10 -4.23
C LEU A 77 3.22 -6.37 -5.44
N LEU A 78 4.53 -6.44 -5.22
CA LEU A 78 5.49 -6.74 -6.29
C LEU A 78 5.22 -8.12 -6.91
N ASP A 79 4.95 -9.13 -6.09
CA ASP A 79 4.61 -10.48 -6.54
C ASP A 79 3.27 -10.50 -7.31
N TYR A 80 2.24 -9.85 -6.76
CA TYR A 80 0.92 -9.72 -7.40
C TYR A 80 1.01 -9.08 -8.80
N LEU A 81 1.80 -8.01 -8.93
CA LEU A 81 2.00 -7.33 -10.23
C LEU A 81 2.84 -8.16 -11.21
N ALA A 82 3.81 -8.91 -10.71
CA ALA A 82 4.59 -9.82 -11.55
C ALA A 82 3.70 -10.94 -12.14
N GLN A 83 2.72 -11.42 -11.38
CA GLN A 83 1.76 -12.43 -11.85
C GLN A 83 0.71 -11.86 -12.81
N LYS A 84 0.23 -10.63 -12.60
CA LYS A 84 -0.72 -9.97 -13.52
C LYS A 84 -0.10 -9.48 -14.83
N GLY A 85 1.22 -9.29 -14.87
CA GLY A 85 1.95 -8.89 -16.07
C GLY A 85 2.28 -10.05 -17.03
N GLN A 86 1.91 -11.29 -16.69
CA GLN A 86 1.98 -12.48 -17.53
C GLN A 86 0.65 -12.71 -18.27
#